data_AF-A0A2D4JLI8-F1
#
_entry.id   AF-A0A2D4JLI8-F1
#
_cell.length_a   1.000
_cell.length_b   1.000
_cell.length_c   1.000
_cell.angle_alpha   90.00
_cell.angle_beta   90.00
_cell.angle_gamma   90.00
#
_symmetry.space_group_name_H-M   'P 1'
#
loop_
_entity.id
_entity.type
_entity.pdbx_description
1 polymer ?
#
loop_
_entity_poly.entity_id
_entity_poly.type
_entity_poly.pdbx_seq_one_letter_code
_entity_poly.pdbx_strand_id
1 'polypeptide(L)'
;DLDHTNHFYGKCGDHLECRLDSEDLRHGEVPEPQCTCLSSQALCGSDGKTYAQICKFQEVFNSNPEANLTVAHEGPCESEPRIVSPPYDIWNITGQDVIFGCEVFAFPMASIEWRKEGLDMLLPGDDPHISVQIN
;
A
#
# COMPACT_ATOMS: atom_id res chain seq x y z
N ASP A 1 -40.52 -14.08 -10.11
CA ASP A 1 -40.45 -13.13 -8.99
C ASP A 1 -39.58 -13.78 -7.93
N LEU A 2 -38.27 -13.60 -8.05
CA LEU A 2 -37.29 -14.20 -7.14
C LEU A 2 -36.85 -13.07 -6.21
N ASP A 3 -37.30 -13.18 -4.98
CA ASP A 3 -37.09 -12.26 -3.88
C ASP A 3 -35.61 -11.88 -3.74
N HIS A 4 -35.31 -10.59 -3.93
CA HIS A 4 -33.98 -9.98 -3.93
C HIS A 4 -33.33 -9.92 -2.53
N THR A 5 -33.86 -10.63 -1.53
CA THR A 5 -33.51 -10.38 -0.13
C THR A 5 -32.92 -11.55 0.64
N ASN A 6 -32.69 -12.72 0.03
CA ASN A 6 -32.08 -13.85 0.75
C ASN A 6 -31.09 -14.66 -0.09
N HIS A 7 -29.93 -14.07 -0.35
CA HIS A 7 -28.75 -14.81 -0.75
C HIS A 7 -28.16 -15.53 0.46
N PHE A 8 -28.60 -16.76 0.75
CA PHE A 8 -28.01 -17.62 1.77
C PHE A 8 -26.73 -18.28 1.25
N TYR A 9 -25.74 -17.47 0.90
CA TYR A 9 -24.36 -17.95 0.80
C TYR A 9 -23.85 -18.11 2.23
N GLY A 10 -23.09 -19.18 2.51
CA GLY A 10 -22.55 -19.42 3.85
C GLY A 10 -21.82 -18.18 4.40
N LYS A 11 -21.78 -18.03 5.74
CA LYS A 11 -21.07 -16.90 6.35
C LYS A 11 -19.58 -17.01 6.05
N CYS A 12 -18.97 -15.95 5.53
CA CYS A 12 -17.51 -15.83 5.46
C CYS A 12 -16.93 -15.84 6.89
N GLY A 13 -15.67 -16.26 7.01
CA GLY A 13 -14.96 -16.29 8.29
C GLY A 13 -14.69 -14.90 8.86
N ASP A 14 -14.05 -14.85 10.03
CA ASP A 14 -13.70 -13.59 10.67
C ASP A 14 -12.86 -12.69 9.75
N HIS A 15 -13.15 -11.39 9.77
CA HIS A 15 -12.52 -10.36 8.93
C HIS A 15 -12.71 -10.54 7.41
N LEU A 16 -13.67 -11.37 6.98
CA LEU A 16 -14.00 -11.56 5.57
C LEU A 16 -15.42 -11.08 5.23
N GLU A 17 -15.59 -10.54 4.02
CA GLU A 17 -16.86 -10.10 3.46
C GLU A 17 -17.16 -10.86 2.16
N CYS A 18 -18.42 -11.28 2.02
CA CYS A 18 -18.90 -11.90 0.79
C CYS A 18 -19.12 -10.82 -0.27
N ARG A 19 -18.41 -10.93 -1.39
CA ARG A 19 -18.59 -10.10 -2.58
C ARG A 19 -18.94 -10.97 -3.77
N LEU A 20 -19.89 -10.49 -4.57
CA LEU A 20 -20.28 -11.10 -5.83
C LEU A 20 -19.60 -10.32 -6.93
N ASP A 21 -18.77 -10.99 -7.74
CA ASP A 21 -18.21 -10.38 -8.94
C ASP A 21 -19.17 -10.64 -10.10
N SER A 22 -19.78 -9.56 -10.61
CA SER A 22 -20.72 -9.60 -11.72
C SER A 22 -20.14 -9.04 -13.02
N GLU A 23 -18.90 -8.56 -13.01
CA GLU A 23 -18.33 -7.81 -14.14
C GLU A 23 -18.03 -8.71 -15.36
N ASP A 24 -17.82 -10.02 -15.15
CA ASP A 24 -17.51 -10.99 -16.21
C ASP A 24 -18.69 -11.89 -16.64
N LEU A 25 -19.89 -11.66 -16.11
CA LEU A 25 -21.01 -12.58 -16.34
C LEU A 25 -21.69 -12.38 -17.70
N ARG A 26 -21.83 -13.48 -18.45
CA ARG A 26 -22.75 -13.49 -19.61
C ARG A 26 -24.20 -13.57 -19.15
N HIS A 27 -25.13 -13.18 -20.03
CA HIS A 27 -26.56 -13.25 -19.76
C HIS A 27 -26.98 -14.68 -19.35
N GLY A 28 -27.40 -14.82 -18.09
CA GLY A 28 -27.88 -16.09 -17.51
C GLY A 28 -26.90 -16.78 -16.56
N GLU A 29 -25.69 -16.25 -16.37
CA GLU A 29 -24.74 -16.76 -15.38
C GLU A 29 -25.03 -16.19 -13.98
N VAL A 30 -24.89 -17.03 -12.96
CA VAL A 30 -25.06 -16.64 -11.55
C VAL A 30 -23.69 -16.28 -11.00
N PRO A 31 -23.50 -15.09 -10.39
CA PRO A 31 -22.21 -14.68 -9.82
C PRO A 31 -21.77 -15.65 -8.73
N GLU A 32 -20.50 -16.07 -8.76
CA GLU A 32 -19.89 -16.85 -7.70
C GLU A 32 -19.53 -15.94 -6.50
N PRO A 33 -20.02 -16.23 -5.29
CA PRO A 33 -19.66 -15.47 -4.09
C PRO A 33 -18.21 -15.73 -3.69
N GLN A 34 -17.41 -14.67 -3.54
CA GLN A 34 -16.05 -14.72 -3.02
C GLN A 34 -15.96 -14.06 -1.64
N CYS A 35 -15.23 -14.69 -0.72
CA CYS A 35 -14.88 -14.08 0.56
C CYS A 35 -13.60 -13.26 0.39
N THR A 36 -13.70 -11.95 0.60
CA THR A 36 -12.60 -10.99 0.47
C THR A 36 -12.28 -10.38 1.83
N CYS A 37 -11.04 -9.92 2.04
CA CYS A 37 -10.67 -9.35 3.34
C CYS A 37 -11.35 -8.00 3.56
N LEU A 38 -11.95 -7.81 4.74
CA LEU A 38 -12.63 -6.58 5.12
C LEU A 38 -11.68 -5.38 5.21
N SER A 39 -10.44 -5.62 5.62
CA SER A 39 -9.43 -4.58 5.82
C SER A 39 -8.25 -4.78 4.90
N SER A 40 -7.83 -3.70 4.23
CA SER A 40 -6.58 -3.60 3.48
C SER A 40 -5.44 -3.01 4.33
N GLN A 41 -5.66 -2.83 5.63
CA GLN A 41 -4.66 -2.27 6.53
C GLN A 41 -3.57 -3.30 6.82
N ALA A 42 -2.33 -2.91 6.56
CA ALA A 42 -1.17 -3.70 6.92
C ALA A 42 -0.94 -3.69 8.44
N LEU A 43 -0.29 -4.73 8.96
CA LEU A 43 0.06 -4.88 10.37
C LEU A 43 1.44 -5.53 10.53
N CYS A 44 2.10 -5.26 11.65
CA CYS A 44 3.39 -5.85 11.99
C CYS A 44 3.18 -7.01 12.97
N GLY A 45 3.68 -8.19 12.61
CA GLY A 45 3.68 -9.35 13.50
C GLY A 45 4.81 -9.29 14.53
N SER A 46 4.67 -10.06 15.61
CA SER A 46 5.72 -10.24 16.62
C SER A 46 6.99 -10.92 16.08
N ASP A 47 6.91 -11.49 14.88
CA ASP A 47 8.02 -12.04 14.10
C ASP A 47 8.77 -10.98 13.27
N GLY A 48 8.39 -9.71 13.39
CA GLY A 48 8.98 -8.60 12.64
C GLY A 48 8.60 -8.59 11.16
N LYS A 49 7.59 -9.36 10.74
CA LYS A 49 7.10 -9.38 9.36
C LYS A 49 5.88 -8.48 9.20
N THR A 50 5.87 -7.75 8.09
CA THR A 50 4.70 -7.00 7.65
C THR A 50 3.72 -7.93 6.96
N TYR A 51 2.49 -7.97 7.44
CA TYR A 51 1.38 -8.66 6.80
C TYR A 51 0.50 -7.62 6.11
N ALA A 52 0.25 -7.80 4.82
CA ALA A 52 -0.47 -6.82 4.00
C ALA A 52 -1.92 -6.55 4.47
N GLN A 53 -2.55 -7.54 5.11
CA GLN A 53 -3.90 -7.46 5.65
C GLN A 53 -4.09 -8.48 6.78
N ILE A 54 -5.08 -8.24 7.66
CA ILE A 54 -5.40 -9.12 8.79
C ILE A 54 -5.66 -10.58 8.37
N CYS A 55 -6.32 -10.79 7.23
CA CYS A 55 -6.60 -12.14 6.75
C CYS A 55 -5.32 -12.93 6.42
N LYS A 56 -4.25 -12.25 5.97
CA LYS A 56 -2.95 -12.88 5.71
C LYS A 56 -2.20 -13.23 6.98
N PHE A 57 -2.31 -12.38 8.01
CA PHE A 57 -1.81 -12.70 9.33
C PHE A 57 -2.50 -13.92 9.93
N GLN A 58 -3.84 -13.96 9.85
CA GLN A 58 -4.64 -15.09 10.35
C GLN A 58 -4.33 -16.41 9.64
N GLU A 59 -4.09 -16.39 8.33
CA GLU A 59 -3.67 -17.57 7.56
C GLU A 59 -2.40 -18.20 8.14
N VAL A 60 -1.40 -17.37 8.45
CA VAL A 60 -0.11 -17.82 9.03
C VAL A 60 -0.28 -18.25 10.48
N PHE A 61 -1.02 -17.47 11.28
CA PHE A 61 -1.31 -17.76 12.68
C PHE A 61 -2.00 -19.14 12.83
N ASN A 62 -3.04 -19.39 12.02
CA ASN A 62 -3.80 -20.64 12.06
C ASN A 62 -3.00 -21.83 11.53
N SER A 63 -2.10 -21.61 10.56
CA SER A 63 -1.25 -22.66 10.01
C SER A 63 -0.13 -23.08 10.97
N ASN A 64 0.31 -22.18 11.86
CA ASN A 64 1.42 -22.44 12.80
C ASN A 64 1.12 -21.92 14.22
N PRO A 65 0.17 -22.52 14.95
CA PRO A 65 -0.23 -22.04 16.28
C PRO A 65 0.90 -22.11 17.32
N GLU A 66 1.84 -23.05 17.18
CA GLU A 66 3.01 -23.19 18.05
C GLU A 66 4.00 -22.01 17.94
N ALA A 67 3.90 -21.19 16.90
CA ALA A 67 4.79 -20.05 16.69
C ALA A 67 4.52 -18.87 17.64
N ASN A 68 3.43 -18.89 18.42
CA ASN A 68 3.02 -17.80 19.33
C ASN A 68 3.01 -16.43 18.63
N LEU A 69 2.58 -16.40 17.38
CA LEU A 69 2.53 -15.18 16.57
C LEU A 69 1.45 -14.24 17.12
N THR A 70 1.79 -12.99 17.38
CA THR A 70 0.86 -11.95 17.84
C THR A 70 1.01 -10.71 16.98
N VAL A 71 0.02 -9.81 17.02
CA VAL A 71 0.13 -8.50 16.38
C VAL A 71 0.98 -7.62 17.29
N ALA A 72 2.12 -7.14 16.78
CA ALA A 72 2.98 -6.21 17.50
C ALA A 72 2.39 -4.79 17.50
N HIS A 73 1.98 -4.32 16.32
CA HIS A 73 1.27 -3.05 16.15
C HIS A 73 0.52 -3.00 14.81
N GLU A 74 -0.39 -2.04 14.72
CA GLU A 74 -1.06 -1.65 13.47
C GLU A 74 -0.09 -0.93 12.53
N GLY A 75 -0.26 -1.12 11.22
CA GLY A 75 0.65 -0.62 10.19
C GLY A 75 1.81 -1.58 9.88
N PRO A 76 2.53 -1.39 8.77
CA PRO A 76 3.67 -2.21 8.42
C PRO A 76 4.79 -2.08 9.46
N CYS A 77 5.70 -3.05 9.52
CA CYS A 77 6.85 -2.98 10.40
C CYS A 77 7.76 -1.80 10.02
N GLU A 78 8.49 -1.28 11.01
CA GLU A 78 9.45 -0.20 10.80
C GLU A 78 10.49 -0.57 9.73
N SER A 79 10.76 0.35 8.82
CA SER A 79 11.70 0.13 7.71
C SER A 79 12.48 1.39 7.40
N GLU A 80 13.79 1.23 7.22
CA GLU A 80 14.69 2.33 6.84
C GLU A 80 14.29 2.94 5.47
N PRO A 81 14.54 4.25 5.28
CA PRO A 81 14.20 4.92 4.03
C PRO A 81 15.02 4.37 2.87
N ARG A 82 14.33 3.88 1.84
CA ARG A 82 14.94 3.38 0.61
C ARG A 82 14.37 4.07 -0.61
N ILE A 83 15.23 4.43 -1.54
CA ILE A 83 14.82 4.95 -2.85
C ILE A 83 14.32 3.75 -3.68
N VAL A 84 13.00 3.71 -3.92
CA VAL A 84 12.33 2.71 -4.76
C VAL A 84 12.49 3.07 -6.23
N SER A 85 12.29 4.34 -6.56
CA SER A 85 12.53 4.88 -7.90
C SER A 85 13.45 6.09 -7.80
N PRO A 86 14.70 6.00 -8.29
CA PRO A 86 15.61 7.14 -8.32
C PRO A 86 15.20 8.14 -9.41
N PRO A 87 15.67 9.39 -9.32
CA PRO A 87 15.58 10.33 -10.43
C PRO A 87 16.41 9.85 -11.62
N TYR A 88 15.97 10.22 -12.81
CA TYR A 88 16.67 9.92 -14.07
C TYR A 88 17.37 11.17 -14.62
N ASP A 89 18.42 10.94 -15.39
CA ASP A 89 19.12 12.01 -16.10
C ASP A 89 18.24 12.59 -17.21
N ILE A 90 18.11 13.91 -17.24
CA ILE A 90 17.30 14.64 -18.21
C ILE A 90 18.16 15.67 -18.94
N TRP A 91 18.07 15.66 -20.28
CA TRP A 91 18.71 16.64 -21.15
C TRP A 91 17.65 17.59 -21.67
N ASN A 92 17.75 18.87 -21.32
CA ASN A 92 16.78 19.88 -21.72
C ASN A 92 17.44 21.14 -22.28
N ILE A 93 16.67 21.94 -23.03
CA ILE A 93 17.13 23.24 -23.54
C ILE A 93 16.92 24.34 -22.49
N THR A 94 17.73 25.40 -22.57
CA THR A 94 17.65 26.55 -21.66
C THR A 94 16.28 27.22 -21.74
N GLY A 95 15.68 27.49 -20.58
CA GLY A 95 14.37 28.14 -20.46
C GLY A 95 13.17 27.18 -20.41
N GLN A 96 13.41 25.88 -20.43
CA GLN A 96 12.38 24.86 -20.17
C GLN A 96 12.50 24.28 -18.76
N ASP A 97 11.36 23.85 -18.22
CA ASP A 97 11.27 23.22 -16.90
C ASP A 97 11.75 21.76 -16.95
N VAL A 98 12.36 21.31 -15.85
CA VAL A 98 12.80 19.92 -15.66
C VAL A 98 12.24 19.43 -14.32
N ILE A 99 11.71 18.20 -14.31
CA ILE A 99 11.12 17.58 -13.13
C ILE A 99 11.93 16.33 -12.79
N PHE A 100 12.44 16.28 -11.56
CA PHE A 100 13.07 15.09 -11.00
C PHE A 100 12.09 14.43 -10.03
N GLY A 101 11.71 13.19 -10.33
CA GLY A 101 10.90 12.36 -9.43
C GLY A 101 11.79 11.44 -8.59
N CYS A 102 11.45 11.28 -7.32
CA CYS A 102 12.03 10.25 -6.46
C CYS A 102 10.91 9.60 -5.67
N GLU A 103 10.82 8.27 -5.73
CA GLU A 103 9.92 7.49 -4.89
C GLU A 103 10.73 6.88 -3.75
N VAL A 104 10.39 7.22 -2.52
CA VAL A 104 11.05 6.71 -1.31
C VAL A 104 10.03 5.91 -0.51
N PHE A 105 10.43 4.71 -0.08
CA PHE A 105 9.65 3.89 0.84
C PHE A 105 10.31 3.92 2.23
N ALA A 106 9.52 4.24 3.25
CA ALA A 106 9.92 4.18 4.65
C ALA A 106 8.66 3.98 5.51
N PHE A 107 8.81 3.36 6.67
CA PHE A 107 7.78 3.36 7.70
C PHE A 107 8.42 3.56 9.08
N PRO A 108 8.00 4.56 9.87
CA PRO A 108 7.12 5.67 9.46
C PRO A 108 7.73 6.50 8.32
N MET A 109 6.93 7.36 7.70
CA MET A 109 7.40 8.26 6.64
C MET A 109 8.62 9.06 7.11
N ALA A 110 9.66 9.10 6.28
CA ALA A 110 10.92 9.76 6.60
C ALA A 110 10.95 11.20 6.08
N SER A 111 11.87 12.02 6.62
CA SER A 111 12.16 13.34 6.07
C SER A 111 12.91 13.21 4.74
N ILE A 112 12.38 13.84 3.68
CA ILE A 112 12.98 13.85 2.34
C ILE A 112 13.54 15.25 2.07
N GLU A 113 14.80 15.31 1.63
CA GLU A 113 15.49 16.55 1.28
C GLU A 113 16.08 16.44 -0.13
N TRP A 114 15.99 17.52 -0.91
CA TRP A 114 16.66 17.63 -2.20
C TRP A 114 17.82 18.60 -2.12
N ARG A 115 18.93 18.25 -2.76
CA ARG A 115 20.18 19.03 -2.81
C ARG A 115 20.67 19.09 -4.24
N LYS A 116 21.26 20.23 -4.61
CA LYS A 116 21.92 20.42 -5.91
C LYS A 116 23.42 20.52 -5.68
N GLU A 117 24.20 19.67 -6.34
CA GLU A 117 25.66 19.73 -6.23
C GLU A 117 26.19 21.11 -6.64
N GLY A 118 27.14 21.63 -5.86
CA GLY A 118 27.70 22.98 -6.05
C GLY A 118 26.86 24.12 -5.45
N LEU A 119 25.71 23.81 -4.83
CA LEU A 119 24.92 24.74 -4.04
C LEU A 119 24.77 24.18 -2.61
N ASP A 120 25.36 24.83 -1.61
CA ASP A 120 25.30 24.41 -0.20
C ASP A 120 23.92 24.69 0.47
N MET A 121 22.87 24.91 -0.31
CA MET A 121 21.53 25.23 0.19
C MET A 121 20.59 24.02 0.06
N LEU A 122 19.81 23.78 1.11
CA LEU A 122 18.68 22.86 1.10
C LEU A 122 17.55 23.44 0.26
N LEU A 123 16.89 22.61 -0.55
CA LEU A 123 15.73 23.01 -1.34
C LEU A 123 14.43 22.78 -0.53
N PRO A 124 13.38 23.60 -0.73
CA PRO A 124 13.34 24.81 -1.57
C PRO A 124 14.03 25.98 -0.84
N GLY A 125 15.07 26.54 -1.45
CA GLY A 125 15.69 27.77 -0.97
C GLY A 125 14.86 29.00 -1.38
N ASP A 126 15.50 30.17 -1.48
CA ASP A 126 14.86 31.42 -1.95
C ASP A 126 14.84 31.57 -3.50
N ASP A 127 15.17 30.52 -4.26
CA ASP A 127 15.19 30.59 -5.73
C ASP A 127 13.76 30.43 -6.30
N PRO A 128 13.20 31.46 -6.96
CA PRO A 128 11.85 31.40 -7.52
C PRO A 128 11.71 30.39 -8.67
N HIS A 129 12.81 29.86 -9.20
CA HIS A 129 12.79 28.84 -10.27
C HIS A 129 12.86 27.41 -9.74
N ILE A 130 12.94 27.19 -8.42
CA ILE A 130 13.04 25.85 -7.83
C ILE A 130 11.89 25.63 -6.83
N SER A 131 11.13 24.56 -7.05
CA SER A 131 10.08 24.12 -6.14
C SER A 131 10.26 22.65 -5.79
N VAL A 132 10.02 22.29 -4.53
CA VAL A 132 10.00 20.90 -4.05
C VAL A 132 8.61 20.58 -3.53
N GLN A 133 8.05 19.47 -3.97
CA GLN A 133 6.77 18.95 -3.51
C GLN A 133 6.95 17.51 -3.03
N ILE A 134 6.38 17.21 -1.86
CA ILE A 134 6.24 15.85 -1.32
C ILE A 134 4.75 15.52 -1.39
N ASN A 135 4.41 14.35 -1.93
CA ASN A 135 3.04 13.87 -2.09
C ASN A 135 2.75 12.72 -1.12
#